data_AF-A0A453GIV3-F1
#
_entry.id   AF-A0A453GIV3-F1
#
_cell.length_a   1.000
_cell.length_b   1.000
_cell.length_c   1.000
_cell.angle_alpha   90.00
_cell.angle_beta   90.00
_cell.angle_gamma   90.00
#
_symmetry.space_group_name_H-M   'P 1'
#
loop_
_entity.id
_entity.type
_entity.pdbx_description
1 polymer ?
#
loop_
_entity_poly.entity_id
_entity_poly.type
_entity_poly.pdbx_seq_one_letter_code
_entity_poly.pdbx_strand_id
1 'polypeptide(L)'
;GETPLAYAINGANIATVKYLLDHGADPDKVDDKGFTSLHIAAEEGYCNIVELLLSRGASVDALSNRGTPLHLAATNGHHQTVKILLDHNADCNKIVNGVYTPLLVSIYAPSLKCVKLLIQGWC
;
A
#
# COMPACT_ATOMS: atom_id res chain seq x y z
N GLY A 1 9.12 -14.91 -6.15
CA GLY A 1 10.51 -14.70 -5.68
C GLY A 1 10.77 -13.22 -5.47
N GLU A 2 11.46 -12.85 -4.38
CA GLU A 2 11.67 -11.46 -3.98
C GLU A 2 12.44 -10.66 -5.05
N THR A 3 11.95 -9.46 -5.37
CA THR A 3 12.54 -8.60 -6.41
C THR A 3 13.61 -7.69 -5.81
N PRO A 4 14.62 -7.23 -6.59
CA PRO A 4 15.55 -6.21 -6.12
C PRO A 4 14.85 -4.94 -5.62
N LEU A 5 13.70 -4.60 -6.22
CA LEU A 5 12.86 -3.47 -5.82
C LEU A 5 12.27 -3.69 -4.43
N ALA A 6 11.76 -4.89 -4.12
CA ALA A 6 11.24 -5.24 -2.80
C ALA A 6 12.32 -5.13 -1.71
N TYR A 7 13.54 -5.61 -1.96
CA TYR A 7 14.65 -5.46 -1.00
C TYR A 7 15.01 -3.99 -0.74
N ALA A 8 15.02 -3.15 -1.78
CA ALA A 8 15.29 -1.72 -1.63
C ALA A 8 14.23 -1.02 -0.77
N ILE A 9 12.96 -1.44 -0.89
CA ILE A 9 11.85 -0.93 -0.08
C ILE A 9 11.97 -1.39 1.38
N ASN A 10 12.26 -2.67 1.63
CA ASN A 10 12.48 -3.20 2.99
C ASN A 10 13.64 -2.50 3.71
N GLY A 11 14.65 -2.04 2.96
CA GLY A 11 15.75 -1.22 3.49
C GLY A 11 15.43 0.28 3.59
N ALA A 12 14.20 0.71 3.30
CA ALA A 12 13.76 2.11 3.20
C ALA A 12 14.65 3.00 2.31
N ASN A 13 15.34 2.42 1.32
CA ASN A 13 16.31 3.13 0.48
C ASN A 13 15.64 3.75 -0.74
N ILE A 14 15.02 4.92 -0.56
CA ILE A 14 14.32 5.63 -1.63
C ILE A 14 15.19 5.93 -2.86
N ALA A 15 16.49 6.18 -2.68
CA ALA A 15 17.40 6.45 -3.80
C ALA A 15 17.55 5.22 -4.69
N THR A 16 17.71 4.04 -4.10
CA THR A 16 17.77 2.77 -4.84
C THR A 16 16.41 2.40 -5.44
N VAL A 17 15.30 2.62 -4.72
CA VAL A 17 13.95 2.42 -5.27
C VAL A 17 13.75 3.25 -6.52
N LYS A 18 14.06 4.56 -6.46
CA LYS A 18 13.96 5.47 -7.60
C LYS A 18 14.84 5.01 -8.75
N TYR A 19 16.10 4.67 -8.47
CA TYR A 19 17.03 4.20 -9.50
C TYR A 19 16.49 2.95 -10.21
N LEU A 20 15.99 1.95 -9.47
CA LEU A 20 15.45 0.73 -10.06
C LEU A 20 14.23 1.00 -10.94
N LEU A 21 13.29 1.84 -10.49
CA LEU A 21 12.12 2.24 -11.28
C LEU A 21 12.52 3.02 -12.55
N ASP A 22 13.51 3.92 -12.45
CA ASP A 22 14.06 4.66 -13.61
C ASP A 22 14.71 3.73 -14.65
N HIS A 23 15.14 2.53 -14.24
CA HIS A 23 15.78 1.54 -15.09
C HIS A 23 14.87 0.34 -15.42
N GLY A 24 13.55 0.53 -15.33
CA GLY A 24 12.58 -0.43 -15.84
C GLY A 24 12.21 -1.55 -14.88
N ALA A 25 12.49 -1.41 -13.58
CA ALA A 25 11.89 -2.30 -12.59
C ALA A 25 10.36 -2.15 -12.62
N ASP A 26 9.66 -3.28 -12.72
CA ASP A 26 8.20 -3.33 -12.71
C ASP A 26 7.66 -3.14 -11.28
N PRO A 27 6.93 -2.03 -10.99
CA PRO A 27 6.39 -1.76 -9.66
C PRO A 27 5.30 -2.75 -9.24
N ASP A 28 4.63 -3.39 -10.20
CA ASP A 28 3.52 -4.33 -9.98
C ASP A 28 3.98 -5.79 -10.00
N LYS A 29 5.29 -6.04 -10.11
CA LYS A 29 5.84 -7.38 -9.99
C LYS A 29 5.52 -7.95 -8.61
N VAL A 30 4.84 -9.09 -8.60
CA VAL A 30 4.43 -9.78 -7.37
C VAL A 30 5.46 -10.79 -6.88
N ASP A 31 5.54 -10.94 -5.56
CA ASP A 31 6.23 -12.06 -4.90
C ASP A 31 5.36 -13.34 -4.86
N ASP A 32 5.83 -14.37 -4.15
CA ASP A 32 5.12 -15.66 -4.07
C ASP A 32 3.84 -15.62 -3.22
N LYS A 33 3.61 -14.51 -2.50
CA LYS A 33 2.40 -14.23 -1.72
C LYS A 33 1.44 -13.27 -2.44
N GLY A 34 1.80 -12.81 -3.65
CA GLY A 34 1.03 -11.82 -4.40
C GLY A 34 1.29 -10.37 -3.98
N PHE A 35 2.33 -10.10 -3.18
CA PHE A 35 2.67 -8.75 -2.76
C PHE A 35 3.39 -8.01 -3.88
N THR A 36 2.88 -6.82 -4.22
CA THR A 36 3.60 -5.84 -5.04
C THR A 36 4.48 -4.94 -4.17
N SER A 37 5.34 -4.16 -4.79
CA SER A 37 6.14 -3.12 -4.10
C SER A 37 5.27 -2.15 -3.30
N LEU A 38 4.07 -1.82 -3.80
CA LEU A 38 3.13 -0.93 -3.13
C LEU A 38 2.54 -1.55 -1.85
N HIS A 39 2.34 -2.88 -1.81
CA HIS A 39 1.90 -3.56 -0.59
C HIS A 39 2.94 -3.42 0.53
N ILE A 40 4.21 -3.68 0.21
CA ILE A 40 5.32 -3.61 1.18
C ILE A 40 5.45 -2.18 1.73
N ALA A 41 5.50 -1.19 0.83
CA ALA A 41 5.61 0.21 1.22
C ALA A 41 4.40 0.70 2.04
N ALA A 42 3.20 0.18 1.76
CA ALA A 42 1.99 0.51 2.49
C ALA A 42 1.91 -0.15 3.87
N GLU A 43 2.35 -1.41 3.98
CA GLU A 43 2.45 -2.14 5.24
C GLU A 43 3.44 -1.49 6.20
N GLU A 44 4.55 -0.96 5.70
CA GLU A 44 5.58 -0.27 6.50
C GLU A 44 5.32 1.24 6.71
N GLY A 45 4.33 1.80 6.01
CA GLY A 45 3.97 3.21 6.13
C GLY A 45 4.96 4.19 5.47
N TYR A 46 5.79 3.74 4.51
CA TYR A 46 6.79 4.54 3.82
C TYR A 46 6.16 5.51 2.80
N CYS A 47 5.59 6.60 3.29
CA CYS A 47 4.83 7.58 2.51
C CYS A 47 5.55 8.07 1.24
N ASN A 48 6.85 8.37 1.35
CA ASN A 48 7.68 8.82 0.23
C ASN A 48 7.89 7.75 -0.84
N ILE A 49 7.98 6.48 -0.45
CA ILE A 49 8.08 5.35 -1.37
C ILE A 49 6.72 5.05 -2.00
N VAL A 50 5.63 5.16 -1.22
CA VAL A 50 4.25 5.00 -1.73
C VAL A 50 3.94 6.03 -2.81
N GLU A 51 4.19 7.32 -2.56
CA GLU A 51 4.02 8.38 -3.56
C GLU A 51 4.88 8.12 -4.82
N LEU A 52 6.14 7.71 -4.63
CA LEU A 52 7.03 7.39 -5.74
C LEU A 52 6.47 6.23 -6.58
N LEU A 53 6.06 5.12 -5.96
CA LEU A 53 5.51 3.97 -6.69
C LEU A 53 4.24 4.34 -7.47
N LEU A 54 3.32 5.08 -6.85
CA LEU A 54 2.09 5.57 -7.50
C LEU A 54 2.42 6.51 -8.67
N SER A 55 3.41 7.40 -8.51
CA SER A 55 3.87 8.28 -9.60
C SER A 55 4.49 7.51 -10.78
N ARG A 56 4.91 6.25 -10.57
CA ARG A 56 5.44 5.35 -11.60
C ARG A 56 4.41 4.33 -12.09
N GLY A 57 3.13 4.56 -11.80
CA GLY A 57 2.04 3.78 -12.35
C GLY A 57 1.78 2.46 -11.62
N ALA A 58 2.26 2.30 -10.38
CA ALA A 58 1.88 1.15 -9.56
C ALA A 58 0.35 1.07 -9.40
N SER A 59 -0.20 -0.13 -9.48
CA SER A 59 -1.63 -0.37 -9.32
C SER A 59 -2.06 -0.13 -7.86
N VAL A 60 -2.81 0.97 -7.63
CA VAL A 60 -3.25 1.39 -6.29
C VAL A 60 -4.06 0.32 -5.55
N ASP A 61 -4.88 -0.44 -6.28
CA ASP A 61 -5.74 -1.51 -5.78
C ASP A 61 -5.23 -2.91 -6.15
N ALA A 62 -3.91 -3.06 -6.33
CA ALA A 62 -3.29 -4.37 -6.48
C ALA A 62 -3.76 -5.31 -5.36
N LEU A 63 -4.05 -6.57 -5.70
CA LEU A 63 -4.62 -7.53 -4.75
C LEU A 63 -3.60 -8.60 -4.37
N SER A 64 -3.30 -8.70 -3.07
CA SER A 64 -2.56 -9.81 -2.49
C SER A 64 -3.47 -10.77 -1.71
N ASN A 65 -2.92 -11.86 -1.20
CA ASN A 65 -3.62 -12.76 -0.27
C ASN A 65 -4.02 -12.10 1.07
N ARG A 66 -3.40 -10.95 1.41
CA ARG A 66 -3.70 -10.15 2.61
C ARG A 66 -4.50 -8.87 2.31
N GLY A 67 -4.94 -8.70 1.07
CA GLY A 67 -5.74 -7.56 0.62
C GLY A 67 -4.96 -6.53 -0.18
N THR A 68 -5.55 -5.35 -0.34
CA THR A 68 -4.93 -4.24 -1.10
C THR A 68 -3.92 -3.46 -0.25
N PRO A 69 -3.06 -2.61 -0.84
CA PRO A 69 -2.20 -1.71 -0.08
C PRO A 69 -2.96 -0.89 0.96
N LEU A 70 -4.18 -0.45 0.65
CA LEU A 70 -5.03 0.30 1.59
C LEU A 70 -5.44 -0.54 2.81
N HIS A 71 -5.71 -1.84 2.64
CA HIS A 71 -5.98 -2.74 3.77
C HIS A 71 -4.78 -2.85 4.70
N LEU A 72 -3.58 -3.00 4.14
CA LEU A 72 -2.35 -3.16 4.93
C LEU A 72 -1.99 -1.88 5.69
N ALA A 73 -2.06 -0.72 5.03
CA ALA A 73 -1.82 0.57 5.68
C ALA A 73 -2.86 0.85 6.79
N ALA A 74 -4.13 0.54 6.53
CA ALA A 74 -5.20 0.73 7.50
C ALA A 74 -5.04 -0.18 8.72
N THR A 75 -4.74 -1.47 8.51
CA THR A 75 -4.53 -2.47 9.58
C THR A 75 -3.37 -2.08 10.50
N ASN A 76 -2.28 -1.54 9.94
CA ASN A 76 -1.11 -1.13 10.71
C ASN A 76 -1.21 0.31 11.26
N GLY A 77 -2.30 1.03 10.99
CA GLY A 77 -2.51 2.38 11.53
C GLY A 77 -1.74 3.50 10.84
N HIS A 78 -1.22 3.26 9.63
CA HIS A 78 -0.44 4.23 8.85
C HIS A 78 -1.33 5.27 8.16
N HIS A 79 -1.91 6.17 8.96
CA HIS A 79 -2.93 7.12 8.51
C HIS A 79 -2.47 8.08 7.39
N GLN A 80 -1.18 8.45 7.32
CA GLN A 80 -0.68 9.29 6.21
C GLN A 80 -0.64 8.48 4.91
N THR A 81 -0.21 7.23 4.98
CA THR A 81 -0.24 6.31 3.84
C THR A 81 -1.65 6.00 3.38
N VAL A 82 -2.60 5.79 4.31
CA VAL A 82 -4.04 5.69 4.00
C VAL A 82 -4.50 6.91 3.22
N LYS A 83 -4.17 8.11 3.69
CA LYS A 83 -4.52 9.35 3.00
C LYS A 83 -3.94 9.41 1.58
N ILE A 84 -2.65 9.10 1.40
CA ILE A 84 -2.00 9.10 0.08
C ILE A 84 -2.68 8.11 -0.88
N LEU A 85 -2.95 6.89 -0.41
CA LEU A 85 -3.61 5.87 -1.24
C LEU A 85 -5.01 6.31 -1.66
N LEU A 86 -5.77 6.89 -0.73
CA LEU A 86 -7.06 7.50 -1.03
C LEU A 86 -6.91 8.64 -2.04
N ASP A 87 -6.00 9.58 -1.82
CA ASP A 87 -5.69 10.69 -2.74
C ASP A 87 -5.34 10.19 -4.18
N HIS A 88 -4.87 8.95 -4.31
CA HIS A 88 -4.62 8.24 -5.56
C HIS A 88 -5.76 7.27 -5.99
N ASN A 89 -6.99 7.54 -5.55
CA ASN A 89 -8.21 6.84 -5.92
C ASN A 89 -8.28 5.35 -5.51
N ALA A 90 -7.63 4.94 -4.41
CA ALA A 90 -7.82 3.62 -3.84
C ALA A 90 -9.30 3.36 -3.48
N ASP A 91 -9.81 2.17 -3.82
CA ASP A 91 -11.17 1.76 -3.45
C ASP A 91 -11.25 1.43 -1.95
N CYS A 92 -11.78 2.35 -1.17
CA CYS A 92 -11.97 2.20 0.28
C CYS A 92 -13.06 1.20 0.67
N ASN A 93 -13.86 0.74 -0.30
CA ASN A 93 -14.94 -0.23 -0.11
C ASN A 93 -14.56 -1.61 -0.68
N LYS A 94 -13.32 -1.77 -1.18
CA LYS A 94 -12.85 -3.03 -1.76
C LYS A 94 -12.98 -4.16 -0.74
N ILE A 95 -13.67 -5.23 -1.12
CA ILE A 95 -13.85 -6.40 -0.26
C ILE A 95 -12.76 -7.43 -0.58
N VAL A 96 -12.07 -7.89 0.45
CA VAL A 96 -11.07 -8.97 0.41
C VAL A 96 -11.57 -10.17 1.21
N ASN A 97 -11.35 -11.37 0.67
CA ASN A 97 -11.79 -12.65 1.27
C ASN A 97 -13.28 -12.66 1.66
N GLY A 98 -14.12 -11.96 0.89
CA GLY A 98 -15.58 -11.95 1.02
C GLY A 98 -16.17 -11.09 2.14
N VAL A 99 -15.35 -10.53 3.05
CA VAL A 99 -15.88 -9.82 4.24
C VAL A 99 -15.07 -8.57 4.62
N TYR A 100 -13.77 -8.53 4.32
CA TYR A 100 -12.90 -7.49 4.88
C TYR A 100 -12.82 -6.28 3.95
N THR A 101 -13.30 -5.13 4.42
CA THR A 101 -13.03 -3.81 3.82
C THR A 101 -11.87 -3.12 4.56
N PRO A 102 -11.23 -2.11 3.96
CA PRO A 102 -10.25 -1.27 4.65
C PRO A 102 -10.79 -0.67 5.95
N LEU A 103 -12.06 -0.26 5.96
CA LEU A 103 -12.72 0.25 7.16
C LEU A 103 -12.80 -0.81 8.26
N LEU A 104 -13.22 -2.04 7.93
CA LEU A 104 -13.37 -3.11 8.91
C LEU A 104 -12.01 -3.48 9.54
N VAL A 105 -10.96 -3.60 8.73
CA VAL A 105 -9.62 -3.96 9.24
C VAL A 105 -8.99 -2.84 10.08
N SER A 106 -9.34 -1.58 9.80
CA SER A 106 -8.84 -0.43 10.56
C SER A 106 -9.31 -0.39 12.02
N ILE A 107 -10.36 -1.13 12.38
CA ILE A 107 -10.85 -1.26 13.77
C ILE A 107 -9.83 -1.98 14.65
N TYR A 108 -9.04 -2.89 14.08
CA TYR A 108 -7.98 -3.60 14.78
C TYR A 108 -6.68 -2.79 14.88
N ALA A 109 -6.62 -1.64 14.19
CA ALA A 109 -5.43 -0.81 14.18
C ALA A 109 -5.24 -0.08 15.52
N PRO A 110 -4.00 0.23 15.93
CA PRO A 110 -3.75 0.97 17.17
C PRO A 110 -4.29 2.41 17.19
N SER A 111 -4.81 2.92 16.07
CA SER A 111 -5.18 4.33 15.91
C SER A 111 -6.54 4.53 15.24
N LEU A 112 -7.38 5.34 15.87
CA LEU A 112 -8.67 5.79 15.32
C LEU A 112 -8.53 6.74 14.12
N LYS A 113 -7.31 7.20 13.77
CA LYS A 113 -7.12 8.14 12.66
C LYS A 113 -7.49 7.51 11.32
N CYS A 114 -7.15 6.24 11.09
CA CYS A 114 -7.53 5.51 9.88
C CYS A 114 -9.06 5.37 9.78
N VAL A 115 -9.72 4.99 10.89
CA VAL A 115 -11.19 4.89 10.98
C VAL A 115 -11.84 6.22 10.61
N LYS A 116 -11.35 7.34 11.17
CA LYS A 116 -11.88 8.67 10.86
C LYS A 116 -11.70 9.04 9.40
N LEU A 117 -10.53 8.81 8.82
CA LEU A 117 -10.26 9.11 7.40
C LEU A 117 -11.18 8.33 6.46
N LEU A 118 -11.40 7.05 6.76
CA LEU A 118 -12.25 6.18 5.94
C LEU A 118 -13.73 6.54 6.09
N ILE A 119 -14.21 6.93 7.28
CA ILE A 119 -15.61 7.38 7.48
C ILE A 119 -15.86 8.77 6.89
N GLN A 120 -14.91 9.71 6.99
CA GLN A 120 -15.18 11.14 6.82
C GLN A 120 -15.02 11.68 5.40
N GLY A 121 -14.57 10.90 4.40
CA GLY A 121 -14.35 11.51 3.08
C GLY A 121 -14.30 10.64 1.85
N TRP A 122 -14.46 9.32 1.94
CA TRP A 122 -14.08 8.47 0.80
C TRP A 122 -15.01 7.27 0.55
N CYS A 123 -15.96 6.96 1.45
CA CYS A 123 -17.00 5.93 1.30
C CYS A 123 -18.35 6.51 0.85
#